data_AF-A0A0Q6RPT5-F1
#
_entry.id   AF-A0A0Q6RPT5-F1
#
_cell.length_a   1.000
_cell.length_b   1.000
_cell.length_c   1.000
_cell.angle_alpha   90.00
_cell.angle_beta   90.00
_cell.angle_gamma   90.00
#
_symmetry.space_group_name_H-M   'P 1'
#
loop_
_entity.id
_entity.type
_entity.pdbx_description
1 polymer ?
#
loop_
_entity_poly.entity_id
_entity_poly.type
_entity_poly.pdbx_seq_one_letter_code
_entity_poly.pdbx_strand_id
1 'polypeptide(L)'
;MLERVRDAIDRHDDPAVLEYARADKMVKAELEGFAKAVSERFGERSFLSLAAKEANGEAFHRVTDGMNAIQKYEVQQAWNTMLTVQRLSAHERTASALKPSDAVRQTKAQRTTLR
;
A
#
# COMPACT_ATOMS: atom_id res chain seq x y z
N MET A 1 11.67 -10.29 -0.34
CA MET A 1 11.05 -9.39 0.67
C MET A 1 9.57 -9.14 0.38
N LEU A 2 9.22 -8.58 -0.79
CA LEU A 2 7.81 -8.29 -1.13
C LEU A 2 6.90 -9.51 -1.12
N GLU A 3 7.41 -10.70 -1.45
CA GLU A 3 6.65 -11.95 -1.27
C GLU A 3 6.24 -12.18 0.20
N ARG A 4 7.14 -11.93 1.16
CA ARG A 4 6.82 -12.07 2.59
C ARG A 4 5.82 -11.02 3.07
N VAL A 5 5.90 -9.80 2.51
CA VAL A 5 4.92 -8.72 2.76
C VAL A 5 3.56 -9.12 2.21
N ARG A 6 3.50 -9.63 0.97
CA ARG A 6 2.27 -10.15 0.36
C ARG A 6 1.68 -11.24 1.23
N ASP A 7 2.48 -12.24 1.64
CA ASP A 7 1.99 -13.35 2.44
C ASP A 7 1.47 -12.87 3.82
N ALA A 8 2.09 -11.84 4.41
CA ALA A 8 1.58 -11.22 5.65
C ALA A 8 0.25 -10.47 5.42
N ILE A 9 0.12 -9.74 4.31
CA ILE A 9 -1.14 -9.08 3.92
C ILE A 9 -2.25 -10.12 3.67
N ASP A 10 -1.95 -11.20 2.95
CA ASP A 10 -2.91 -12.26 2.63
C ASP A 10 -3.37 -13.04 3.88
N ARG A 11 -2.53 -13.10 4.93
CA ARG A 11 -2.88 -13.67 6.24
C ARG A 11 -3.56 -12.68 7.19
N HIS A 12 -3.73 -11.41 6.80
CA HIS A 12 -4.19 -10.34 7.68
C HIS A 12 -3.31 -10.14 8.94
N ASP A 13 -2.00 -10.33 8.80
CA ASP A 13 -1.02 -10.19 9.88
C ASP A 13 -0.47 -8.75 9.94
N ASP A 14 -1.28 -7.84 10.47
CA ASP A 14 -0.97 -6.39 10.55
C ASP A 14 0.36 -6.08 11.26
N PRO A 15 0.73 -6.73 12.40
CA PRO A 15 2.02 -6.51 13.03
C PRO A 15 3.20 -6.86 12.10
N ALA A 16 3.14 -7.99 11.40
CA ALA A 16 4.21 -8.40 10.49
C ALA A 16 4.33 -7.44 9.30
N VAL A 17 3.22 -6.98 8.72
CA VAL A 17 3.23 -5.98 7.63
C VAL A 17 3.93 -4.69 8.08
N LEU A 18 3.65 -4.23 9.30
CA LEU A 18 4.25 -3.01 9.86
C LEU A 18 5.72 -3.18 10.24
N GLU A 19 6.16 -4.38 10.61
CA GLU A 19 7.56 -4.66 10.89
C GLU A 19 8.40 -4.58 9.60
N TYR A 20 7.89 -5.12 8.49
CA TYR A 20 8.55 -4.98 7.18
C TYR A 20 8.62 -3.54 6.67
N ALA A 21 7.58 -2.74 6.94
CA ALA A 21 7.56 -1.31 6.63
C ALA A 21 8.58 -0.49 7.45
N ARG A 22 9.08 -1.00 8.57
CA ARG A 22 9.91 -0.24 9.53
C ARG A 22 11.39 -0.58 9.51
N ALA A 23 11.79 -1.75 8.99
CA ALA A 23 13.14 -2.28 9.21
C ALA A 23 14.27 -1.56 8.43
N ASP A 24 13.99 -0.93 7.28
CA ASP A 24 14.99 -0.19 6.49
C ASP A 24 14.37 1.06 5.85
N LYS A 25 14.89 2.25 6.22
CA LYS A 25 14.37 3.55 5.75
C LYS A 25 14.60 3.79 4.26
N MET A 26 15.68 3.27 3.70
CA MET A 26 15.99 3.42 2.28
C MET A 26 15.06 2.54 1.45
N VAL A 27 14.90 1.27 1.84
CA VAL A 27 13.96 0.35 1.18
C VAL A 27 12.53 0.90 1.26
N LYS A 28 12.15 1.46 2.41
CA LYS A 28 10.84 2.11 2.55
C LYS A 28 10.66 3.25 1.53
N ALA A 29 11.63 4.16 1.43
CA ALA A 29 11.54 5.28 0.50
C ALA A 29 11.41 4.81 -0.96
N GLU A 30 12.15 3.77 -1.35
CA GLU A 30 12.04 3.14 -2.68
C GLU A 30 10.64 2.56 -2.92
N LEU A 31 10.06 1.86 -1.93
CA LEU A 31 8.71 1.31 -2.04
C LEU A 31 7.64 2.40 -2.10
N GLU A 32 7.78 3.47 -1.33
CA GLU A 32 6.87 4.62 -1.38
C GLU A 32 6.96 5.33 -2.74
N GLY A 33 8.17 5.51 -3.27
CA GLY A 33 8.40 6.05 -4.62
C GLY A 33 7.78 5.16 -5.70
N PHE A 34 7.94 3.84 -5.59
CA PHE A 34 7.34 2.89 -6.51
C PHE A 34 5.81 2.89 -6.42
N ALA A 35 5.23 2.90 -5.21
CA ALA A 35 3.78 3.02 -5.01
C ALA A 35 3.23 4.29 -5.65
N LYS A 36 3.94 5.42 -5.51
CA LYS A 36 3.57 6.70 -6.14
C LYS A 36 3.56 6.58 -7.65
N ALA A 37 4.61 6.02 -8.26
CA ALA A 37 4.68 5.83 -9.71
C ALA A 37 3.56 4.91 -10.24
N VAL A 38 3.22 3.84 -9.51
CA VAL A 38 2.09 2.95 -9.83
C VAL A 38 0.77 3.71 -9.77
N SER A 39 0.56 4.50 -8.70
CA SER A 39 -0.65 5.33 -8.56
C SER A 39 -0.76 6.41 -9.64
N GLU A 40 0.34 7.06 -10.02
CA GLU A 40 0.37 8.06 -11.08
C GLU A 40 0.07 7.45 -12.46
N ARG A 41 0.60 6.25 -12.74
CA ARG A 41 0.43 5.58 -14.03
C ARG A 41 -0.95 4.94 -14.18
N PHE A 42 -1.45 4.31 -13.12
CA PHE A 42 -2.62 3.43 -13.21
C PHE A 42 -3.80 3.90 -12.37
N GLY A 43 -3.60 4.81 -11.42
CA GLY A 43 -4.60 5.29 -10.47
C GLY A 43 -4.40 4.76 -9.04
N GLU A 44 -4.76 5.59 -8.06
CA GLU A 44 -4.59 5.35 -6.61
C GLU A 44 -5.22 4.06 -6.07
N ARG A 45 -6.23 3.52 -6.75
CA ARG A 45 -7.02 2.37 -6.27
C ARG A 45 -7.04 1.20 -7.24
N SER A 46 -6.27 1.26 -8.31
CA SER A 46 -6.37 0.31 -9.42
C SER A 46 -5.97 -1.10 -9.02
N PHE A 47 -5.09 -1.26 -8.03
CA PHE A 47 -4.72 -2.55 -7.46
C PHE A 47 -5.31 -2.80 -6.07
N LEU A 48 -6.14 -1.91 -5.53
CA LEU A 48 -6.76 -2.10 -4.21
C LEU A 48 -8.08 -2.87 -4.25
N SER A 49 -8.66 -3.07 -5.44
CA SER A 49 -9.90 -3.83 -5.60
C SER A 49 -9.66 -5.35 -5.53
N LEU A 50 -10.67 -6.11 -5.09
CA LEU A 50 -10.62 -7.57 -5.12
C LEU A 50 -10.41 -8.11 -6.56
N ALA A 51 -10.93 -7.40 -7.56
CA ALA A 51 -10.77 -7.74 -8.97
C ALA A 51 -9.31 -7.64 -9.47
N ALA A 52 -8.41 -7.01 -8.72
CA ALA A 52 -6.99 -6.91 -9.03
C ALA A 52 -6.15 -8.08 -8.48
N LYS A 53 -6.79 -9.07 -7.84
CA LYS A 53 -6.09 -10.23 -7.26
C LYS A 53 -5.26 -11.01 -8.29
N GLU A 54 -5.70 -11.05 -9.54
CA GLU A 54 -5.04 -11.82 -10.60
C GLU A 54 -4.74 -10.96 -11.83
N ALA A 55 -3.62 -11.26 -12.49
CA ALA A 55 -3.13 -10.59 -13.70
C ALA A 55 -3.79 -11.10 -14.99
N ASN A 56 -5.08 -11.42 -14.91
CA ASN A 56 -5.90 -11.98 -15.99
C ASN A 56 -7.39 -11.56 -15.88
N GLY A 57 -7.75 -10.81 -14.83
CA GLY A 57 -9.13 -10.43 -14.53
C GLY A 57 -9.53 -9.07 -15.08
N GLU A 58 -10.73 -8.61 -14.72
CA GLU A 58 -11.29 -7.33 -15.18
C GLU A 58 -10.36 -6.14 -14.89
N ALA A 59 -9.71 -6.11 -13.71
CA ALA A 59 -8.77 -5.05 -13.38
C ALA A 59 -7.53 -5.07 -14.31
N PHE A 60 -6.99 -6.25 -14.63
CA PHE A 60 -5.89 -6.39 -15.57
C PHE A 60 -6.28 -5.93 -16.97
N HIS A 61 -7.47 -6.32 -17.43
CA HIS A 61 -7.99 -5.89 -18.73
C HIS A 61 -8.15 -4.37 -18.81
N ARG A 62 -8.69 -3.72 -17.76
CA ARG A 62 -8.80 -2.27 -17.70
C ARG A 62 -7.43 -1.57 -17.66
N VAL A 63 -6.52 -2.05 -16.83
CA VAL A 63 -5.17 -1.46 -16.70
C VAL A 63 -4.38 -1.58 -18.00
N THR A 64 -4.60 -2.65 -18.75
CA THR A 64 -3.88 -2.92 -20.00
C THR A 64 -4.64 -2.53 -21.26
N ASP A 65 -5.74 -1.79 -21.13
CA ASP A 65 -6.50 -1.32 -22.28
C ASP A 65 -5.62 -0.40 -23.15
N GLY A 66 -5.70 -0.57 -24.46
CA GLY A 66 -4.85 0.14 -25.43
C GLY A 66 -3.37 -0.25 -25.46
N MET A 67 -2.89 -1.14 -24.58
CA MET A 67 -1.49 -1.61 -24.60
C MET A 67 -1.23 -2.67 -25.67
N ASN A 68 -0.02 -2.64 -26.24
CA ASN A 68 0.46 -3.69 -27.13
C ASN A 68 0.84 -4.97 -26.35
N ALA A 69 1.15 -6.05 -27.07
CA ALA A 69 1.44 -7.35 -26.47
C ALA A 69 2.66 -7.34 -25.52
N ILE A 70 3.71 -6.60 -25.87
CA ILE A 70 4.92 -6.49 -25.04
C ILE A 70 4.61 -5.76 -23.75
N GLN A 71 3.92 -4.62 -23.83
CA GLN A 71 3.51 -3.83 -22.67
C GLN A 71 2.56 -4.62 -21.75
N LYS A 72 1.62 -5.37 -22.33
CA LYS A 72 0.73 -6.28 -21.58
C LYS A 72 1.52 -7.32 -20.80
N TYR A 73 2.51 -7.93 -21.45
CA TYR A 73 3.37 -8.91 -20.83
C TYR A 73 4.20 -8.31 -19.68
N GLU A 74 4.80 -7.14 -19.88
CA GLU A 74 5.55 -6.41 -18.83
C GLU A 74 4.67 -6.09 -17.62
N VAL A 75 3.45 -5.59 -17.85
CA VAL A 75 2.47 -5.33 -16.78
C VAL A 75 2.08 -6.62 -16.06
N GLN A 76 1.93 -7.73 -16.79
CA GLN A 76 1.62 -9.02 -16.19
C GLN A 76 2.74 -9.52 -15.28
N GLN A 77 4.01 -9.40 -15.71
CA GLN A 77 5.16 -9.79 -14.90
C GLN A 77 5.30 -8.93 -13.64
N ALA A 78 5.03 -7.63 -13.75
CA ALA A 78 5.10 -6.70 -12.63
C ALA A 78 3.84 -6.69 -11.73
N TRP A 79 2.77 -7.38 -12.12
CA TRP A 79 1.43 -7.24 -11.53
C TRP A 79 1.42 -7.43 -10.03
N ASN A 80 1.97 -8.55 -9.55
CA ASN A 80 1.99 -8.88 -8.14
C ASN A 80 2.82 -7.87 -7.32
N THR A 81 3.91 -7.37 -7.88
CA THR A 81 4.74 -6.35 -7.22
C THR A 81 3.99 -5.04 -7.06
N MET A 82 3.30 -4.58 -8.12
CA MET A 82 2.45 -3.38 -8.08
C MET A 82 1.27 -3.53 -7.12
N LEU A 83 0.64 -4.70 -7.11
CA LEU A 83 -0.43 -5.05 -6.18
C LEU A 83 0.06 -4.98 -4.72
N THR A 84 1.18 -5.63 -4.41
CA THR A 84 1.73 -5.66 -3.05
C THR A 84 2.13 -4.27 -2.57
N VAL A 85 2.76 -3.44 -3.42
CA VAL A 85 3.23 -2.12 -2.99
C VAL A 85 2.07 -1.15 -2.73
N GLN A 86 1.00 -1.17 -3.54
CA GLN A 86 -0.18 -0.33 -3.28
C GLN A 86 -0.90 -0.77 -1.99
N ARG A 87 -1.03 -2.08 -1.76
CA ARG A 87 -1.62 -2.60 -0.52
C ARG A 87 -0.79 -2.20 0.70
N LEU A 88 0.53 -2.36 0.63
CA LEU A 88 1.44 -1.93 1.71
C LEU A 88 1.26 -0.44 2.02
N SER A 89 1.30 0.42 1.00
CA SER A 89 1.08 1.87 1.15
C SER A 89 -0.28 2.20 1.77
N ALA A 90 -1.34 1.46 1.42
CA ALA A 90 -2.67 1.62 2.03
C ALA A 90 -2.71 1.20 3.50
N HIS A 91 -2.06 0.10 3.86
CA HIS A 91 -1.92 -0.34 5.27
C HIS A 91 -1.17 0.70 6.09
N GLU A 92 -0.06 1.25 5.58
CA GLU A 92 0.72 2.27 6.28
C GLU A 92 -0.05 3.58 6.51
N ARG A 93 -0.81 4.04 5.51
CA ARG A 93 -1.69 5.21 5.65
C ARG A 93 -2.74 4.99 6.73
N THR A 94 -3.34 3.80 6.75
CA THR A 94 -4.35 3.41 7.74
C THR A 94 -3.74 3.34 9.14
N ALA A 95 -2.61 2.66 9.31
CA ALA A 95 -1.90 2.56 10.59
C ALA A 95 -1.44 3.92 11.10
N SER A 96 -1.05 4.84 10.22
CA SER A 96 -0.65 6.21 10.60
C SER A 96 -1.86 7.06 11.01
N ALA A 97 -3.02 6.90 10.36
CA ALA A 97 -4.26 7.58 10.73
C ALA A 97 -4.86 7.07 12.04
N LEU A 98 -4.62 5.79 12.38
CA LEU A 98 -5.07 5.16 13.63
C LEU A 98 -4.21 5.51 14.84
N LYS A 99 -3.02 6.11 14.64
CA LYS A 99 -2.22 6.62 15.77
C LYS A 99 -3.06 7.66 16.52
N PRO A 100 -3.31 7.48 17.83
CA PRO A 100 -4.03 8.47 18.60
C PRO A 100 -3.33 9.82 18.45
N SER A 101 -4.08 10.84 18.06
CA SER A 101 -3.66 12.24 18.12
C SER A 101 -3.45 12.64 19.58
N ASP A 102 -2.43 12.11 20.25
CA ASP A 102 -2.13 12.37 21.66
C ASP A 102 -1.74 13.83 21.90
N ALA A 103 -1.43 14.57 20.83
CA ALA A 103 -1.27 16.03 20.85
C ALA A 103 -2.57 16.80 21.18
N VAL A 104 -3.76 16.21 20.97
CA VAL A 104 -5.04 16.88 21.25
C VAL A 104 -5.59 16.54 22.63
N ARG A 105 -5.19 15.40 23.23
CA ARG A 105 -5.66 15.01 24.57
C ARG A 105 -4.89 15.71 25.69
N GLN A 106 -3.61 16.04 25.50
CA GLN A 106 -2.83 16.76 26.52
C GLN A 106 -3.23 18.23 26.68
N THR A 107 -3.75 18.89 25.63
CA THR A 107 -4.21 20.29 25.73
C THR A 107 -5.57 20.45 26.41
N LYS A 108 -6.38 19.38 26.50
CA LYS A 108 -7.66 19.40 27.25
C LYS A 108 -7.47 19.03 28.73
N ALA A 109 -6.51 18.15 29.04
CA ALA A 109 -6.21 17.77 30.42
C ALA A 109 -5.55 18.91 31.23
N GLN A 110 -4.72 19.75 30.59
CA GLN A 110 -4.04 20.85 31.28
C GLN A 110 -4.93 22.09 31.54
N ARG A 111 -6.08 22.22 30.88
CA ARG A 111 -7.02 23.34 31.11
C ARG A 111 -8.04 23.09 32.21
N THR A 112 -8.13 21.88 32.75
CA THR A 112 -9.18 21.50 33.71
C THR A 112 -8.68 21.40 35.16
N THR A 113 -7.38 21.62 35.42
CA THR A 113 -6.78 21.54 36.76
C THR A 113 -6.56 22.87 37.48
N LEU A 114 -7.21 23.96 37.04
CA LEU A 114 -7.38 25.15 37.89
C LEU A 114 -8.83 25.21 38.39
N ARG A 115 -9.12 24.62 39.55
CA ARG A 115 -9.98 25.13 40.62
C ARG A 115 -9.80 24.30 41.88
#